data_AF-A0A7Y1YU23-F1
#
_entry.id   AF-A0A7Y1YU23-F1
#
_cell.length_a   1.000
_cell.length_b   1.000
_cell.length_c   1.000
_cell.angle_alpha   90.00
_cell.angle_beta   90.00
_cell.angle_gamma   90.00
#
_symmetry.space_group_name_H-M   'P 1'
#
loop_
_entity.id
_entity.type
_entity.pdbx_description
1 polymer ?
#
loop_
_entity_poly.entity_id
_entity_poly.type
_entity_poly.pdbx_seq_one_letter_code
_entity_poly.pdbx_strand_id
1 'polypeptide(L)'
;MKIISWNVNGLRAAVKKDFVKNMLAADPDIICLQETKAQVEEVEEALKSLDGYHIYANSADKKGYSSTAILCKEEPVKITPDMQMPEHDNEGRILTATFKDYHLVTAYVPNAGRGLVRLEYRKKWDVDLLKFLKKLESDKPVILCGDLNVAH
;
A
#
# COMPACT_ATOMS: atom_id res chain seq x y z
N MET A 1 -16.50 -9.57 -3.05
CA MET A 1 -15.26 -8.89 -2.68
C MET A 1 -14.97 -7.81 -3.71
N LYS A 2 -14.93 -6.55 -3.28
CA LYS A 2 -14.61 -5.36 -4.07
C LYS A 2 -13.37 -4.72 -3.48
N ILE A 3 -12.30 -4.63 -4.28
CA ILE A 3 -11.03 -4.03 -3.87
C ILE A 3 -10.78 -2.80 -4.73
N ILE A 4 -10.45 -1.68 -4.09
CA ILE A 4 -9.98 -0.47 -4.77
C ILE A 4 -8.49 -0.30 -4.48
N SER A 5 -7.69 -0.09 -5.52
CA SER A 5 -6.30 0.31 -5.39
C SER A 5 -6.11 1.71 -5.95
N TRP A 6 -5.54 2.62 -5.16
CA TRP A 6 -5.37 4.01 -5.58
C TRP A 6 -4.08 4.61 -5.03
N ASN A 7 -3.19 5.04 -5.94
CA ASN A 7 -2.17 6.01 -5.62
C ASN A 7 -2.82 7.39 -5.45
N VAL A 8 -2.90 7.85 -4.19
CA VAL A 8 -3.60 9.09 -3.82
C VAL A 8 -2.73 10.34 -3.95
N ASN A 9 -1.43 10.19 -4.22
CA ASN A 9 -0.46 11.29 -4.30
C ASN A 9 -0.60 12.30 -3.14
N GLY A 10 -0.68 11.78 -1.91
CA GLY A 10 -0.91 12.55 -0.69
C GLY A 10 -2.33 12.41 -0.15
N LEU A 11 -2.48 11.59 0.88
CA LEU A 11 -3.78 11.24 1.49
C LEU A 11 -4.55 12.47 1.98
N ARG A 12 -3.88 13.38 2.70
CA ARG A 12 -4.53 14.59 3.25
C ARG A 12 -5.12 15.49 2.17
N ALA A 13 -4.49 15.55 1.00
CA ALA A 13 -5.01 16.32 -0.13
C ALA A 13 -6.22 15.63 -0.78
N ALA A 14 -6.22 14.30 -0.85
CA ALA A 14 -7.34 13.52 -1.34
C ALA A 14 -8.57 13.63 -0.40
N VAL A 15 -8.36 13.51 0.92
CA VAL A 15 -9.42 13.62 1.94
C VAL A 15 -10.10 14.98 1.93
N LYS A 16 -9.36 16.07 1.73
CA LYS A 16 -9.92 17.44 1.62
C LYS A 16 -10.87 17.63 0.43
N LYS A 17 -10.83 16.75 -0.56
CA LYS A 17 -11.70 16.79 -1.74
C LYS A 17 -12.94 15.95 -1.48
N ASP A 18 -13.02 14.80 -2.12
CA ASP A 18 -14.19 13.92 -2.16
C ASP A 18 -13.84 12.47 -1.83
N PHE A 19 -12.61 12.17 -1.39
CA PHE A 19 -12.15 10.81 -1.10
C PHE A 19 -13.13 10.04 -0.20
N VAL A 20 -13.44 10.57 0.99
CA VAL A 20 -14.30 9.87 1.96
C VAL A 20 -15.69 9.64 1.39
N LYS A 21 -16.28 10.68 0.77
CA LYS A 21 -17.58 10.58 0.10
C LYS A 21 -17.58 9.50 -0.98
N ASN A 22 -16.55 9.47 -1.82
CA ASN A 22 -16.43 8.52 -2.92
C ASN A 22 -16.21 7.09 -2.43
N MET A 23 -15.41 6.90 -1.37
CA MET A 23 -15.19 5.58 -0.77
C MET A 23 -16.46 5.04 -0.10
N LEU A 24 -17.20 5.87 0.64
CA LEU A 24 -18.49 5.48 1.21
C LEU A 24 -19.52 5.13 0.13
N ALA A 25 -19.58 5.92 -0.96
CA ALA A 25 -20.49 5.64 -2.07
C ALA A 25 -20.10 4.38 -2.87
N ALA A 26 -18.79 4.12 -3.02
CA ALA A 26 -18.29 2.94 -3.72
C ALA A 26 -18.39 1.67 -2.86
N ASP A 27 -18.43 1.81 -1.54
CA ASP A 27 -18.56 0.74 -0.55
C ASP A 27 -17.63 -0.48 -0.78
N PRO A 28 -16.31 -0.29 -1.00
CA PRO A 28 -15.38 -1.41 -1.19
C PRO A 28 -15.25 -2.28 0.08
N ASP A 29 -14.86 -3.53 -0.10
CA ASP A 29 -14.48 -4.37 1.05
C ASP A 29 -13.08 -4.00 1.54
N ILE A 30 -12.19 -3.63 0.61
CA ILE A 30 -10.81 -3.26 0.89
C ILE A 30 -10.34 -2.10 0.01
N ILE A 31 -9.58 -1.18 0.60
CA ILE A 31 -8.96 -0.03 -0.06
C ILE A 31 -7.45 -0.10 0.16
N CYS A 32 -6.69 -0.22 -0.92
CA CYS A 32 -5.24 -0.18 -0.96
C CYS A 32 -4.79 1.21 -1.41
N LEU A 33 -4.11 1.95 -0.53
CA LEU A 33 -3.60 3.29 -0.81
C LEU A 33 -2.10 3.27 -1.00
N GLN A 34 -1.63 3.94 -2.05
CA GLN A 34 -0.21 4.20 -2.31
C GLN A 34 0.08 5.69 -2.27
N GLU A 35 1.34 6.03 -1.96
CA GLU A 35 1.83 7.41 -1.90
C GLU A 35 1.01 8.28 -0.93
N THR A 36 0.70 7.73 0.26
CA THR A 36 -0.09 8.46 1.27
C THR A 36 0.64 9.71 1.78
N LYS A 37 1.99 9.72 1.75
CA LYS A 37 2.86 10.82 2.19
C LYS A 37 2.51 11.30 3.61
N ALA A 38 2.17 10.33 4.46
CA ALA A 38 1.69 10.55 5.81
C ALA A 38 2.34 9.52 6.75
N GLN A 39 2.53 9.92 8.00
CA GLN A 39 2.86 9.03 9.11
C GLN A 39 1.60 8.28 9.58
N VAL A 40 1.76 7.21 10.37
CA VAL A 40 0.66 6.32 10.79
C VAL A 40 -0.45 7.12 11.46
N GLU A 41 -0.11 8.00 12.40
CA GLU A 41 -1.06 8.81 13.16
C GLU A 41 -1.76 9.84 12.26
N GLU A 42 -1.06 10.34 11.23
CA GLU A 42 -1.64 11.25 10.25
C GLU A 42 -2.63 10.54 9.30
N VAL A 43 -2.41 9.24 9.02
CA VAL A 43 -3.35 8.41 8.25
C VAL A 43 -4.61 8.14 9.07
N GLU A 44 -4.46 7.72 10.32
CA GLU A 44 -5.57 7.44 11.23
C GLU A 44 -6.46 8.69 11.41
N GLU A 45 -5.87 9.84 11.71
CA GLU A 45 -6.62 11.10 11.88
C GLU A 45 -7.31 11.53 10.58
N ALA A 46 -6.64 11.40 9.43
CA ALA A 46 -7.23 11.79 8.15
C ALA A 46 -8.41 10.89 7.72
N LEU A 47 -8.43 9.64 8.17
CA LEU A 47 -9.43 8.65 7.77
C LEU A 47 -10.43 8.32 8.88
N LYS A 48 -10.39 9.03 10.02
CA LYS A 48 -11.28 8.80 11.16
C LYS A 48 -12.78 8.88 10.85
N SER A 49 -13.16 9.55 9.76
CA SER A 49 -14.55 9.68 9.33
C SER A 49 -15.02 8.55 8.41
N LEU A 50 -14.13 7.61 8.07
CA LEU A 50 -14.45 6.43 7.29
C LEU A 50 -14.81 5.27 8.23
N ASP A 51 -16.02 5.32 8.78
CA ASP A 51 -16.51 4.31 9.71
C ASP A 51 -16.61 2.92 9.06
N GLY A 52 -16.41 1.87 9.86
CA GLY A 52 -16.55 0.48 9.43
C GLY A 52 -15.33 -0.12 8.74
N TYR A 53 -14.18 0.58 8.74
CA TYR A 53 -12.91 0.05 8.26
C TYR A 53 -11.88 -0.02 9.38
N HIS A 54 -11.14 -1.13 9.44
CA HIS A 54 -9.86 -1.22 10.12
C HIS A 54 -8.81 -0.53 9.26
N ILE A 55 -8.00 0.35 9.86
CA ILE A 55 -7.01 1.17 9.16
C ILE A 55 -5.62 0.71 9.55
N TYR A 56 -4.80 0.36 8.56
CA TYR A 56 -3.41 -0.01 8.76
C TYR A 56 -2.53 0.79 7.81
N ALA A 57 -1.43 1.33 8.32
CA ALA A 57 -0.51 2.16 7.55
C ALA A 57 0.94 1.69 7.72
N ASN A 58 1.73 1.84 6.66
CA ASN A 58 3.17 1.69 6.69
C ASN A 58 3.82 2.97 6.18
N SER A 59 4.63 3.60 7.03
CA SER A 59 5.16 4.94 6.80
C SER A 59 6.63 4.91 6.41
N ALA A 60 7.02 5.73 5.45
CA ALA A 60 8.43 5.97 5.19
C ALA A 60 9.08 6.74 6.36
N ASP A 61 10.37 6.48 6.60
CA ASP A 61 11.21 7.22 7.55
C ASP A 61 11.24 8.73 7.22
N LYS A 62 11.30 9.02 5.91
CA LYS A 62 11.24 10.39 5.41
C LYS A 62 9.79 10.89 5.44
N LYS A 63 9.51 11.86 6.30
CA LYS A 63 8.19 12.52 6.37
C LYS A 63 7.76 13.10 5.02
N GLY A 64 6.48 12.93 4.68
CA GLY A 64 5.90 13.45 3.45
C GLY A 64 6.32 12.71 2.17
N TYR A 65 6.89 11.51 2.29
CA TYR A 65 7.37 10.70 1.18
C TYR A 65 6.74 9.31 1.18
N SER A 66 6.46 8.76 -0.01
CA SER A 66 6.01 7.37 -0.20
C SER A 66 4.85 6.99 0.74
N SER A 67 5.01 5.92 1.53
CA SER A 67 4.02 5.32 2.43
C SER A 67 2.83 4.65 1.74
N THR A 68 2.29 3.63 2.41
CA THR A 68 1.13 2.86 1.97
C THR A 68 0.13 2.67 3.10
N ALA A 69 -1.11 2.37 2.76
CA ALA A 69 -2.13 1.98 3.74
C ALA A 69 -3.10 0.94 3.16
N ILE A 70 -3.67 0.13 4.04
CA ILE A 70 -4.77 -0.78 3.75
C ILE A 70 -5.91 -0.42 4.70
N LEU A 71 -7.11 -0.24 4.15
CA LEU A 71 -8.35 -0.13 4.90
C LEU A 71 -9.23 -1.30 4.55
N CYS A 72 -9.72 -2.05 5.52
CA CYS A 72 -10.54 -3.24 5.27
C CYS A 72 -11.69 -3.36 6.26
N LYS A 73 -12.85 -3.79 5.79
CA LYS A 73 -14.03 -4.02 6.65
C LYS A 73 -13.85 -5.23 7.56
N GLU A 74 -13.27 -6.30 7.02
CA GLU A 74 -12.89 -7.49 7.80
C GLU A 74 -11.48 -7.27 8.38
N GLU A 75 -11.31 -7.61 9.66
CA GLU A 75 -10.01 -7.54 10.32
C GLU A 75 -9.10 -8.68 9.80
N PRO A 76 -7.89 -8.37 9.30
CA PRO A 76 -6.95 -9.39 8.85
C PRO A 76 -6.35 -10.15 10.04
N VAL A 77 -5.99 -11.40 9.82
CA VAL A 77 -5.30 -12.25 10.81
C VAL A 77 -3.94 -11.67 11.19
N LYS A 78 -3.27 -11.02 10.24
CA LYS A 78 -1.96 -10.43 10.45
C LYS A 78 -1.72 -9.28 9.49
N ILE A 79 -1.11 -8.21 10.00
CA ILE A 79 -0.49 -7.16 9.21
C ILE A 79 1.03 -7.33 9.23
N THR A 80 1.66 -7.26 8.06
CA THR A 80 3.12 -7.31 7.92
C THR A 80 3.59 -6.11 7.09
N PRO A 81 4.35 -5.17 7.68
CA PRO A 81 4.97 -4.10 6.92
C PRO A 81 6.16 -4.63 6.13
N ASP A 82 6.34 -4.04 4.94
CA ASP A 82 7.48 -4.24 4.05
C ASP A 82 7.79 -5.71 3.68
N MET A 83 8.97 -5.95 3.12
CA MET A 83 9.38 -7.28 2.62
C MET A 83 10.32 -8.01 3.58
N GLN A 84 10.66 -7.41 4.72
CA GLN A 84 11.71 -7.87 5.64
C GLN A 84 13.08 -7.88 4.98
N MET A 85 13.34 -6.86 4.15
CA MET A 85 14.61 -6.59 3.48
C MET A 85 15.05 -5.16 3.83
N PRO A 86 16.01 -4.97 4.75
CA PRO A 86 16.38 -3.63 5.25
C PRO A 86 16.72 -2.58 4.18
N GLU A 87 17.16 -3.01 3.00
CA GLU A 87 17.43 -2.15 1.83
C GLU A 87 16.19 -1.59 1.11
N HIS A 88 15.00 -2.09 1.46
CA HIS A 88 13.71 -1.73 0.86
C HIS A 88 12.70 -1.19 1.89
N ASP A 89 12.90 -1.53 3.16
CA ASP A 89 11.90 -1.38 4.22
C ASP A 89 11.85 0.01 4.88
N ASN A 90 12.64 0.98 4.41
CA ASN A 90 12.66 2.35 4.96
C ASN A 90 11.72 3.32 4.24
N GLU A 91 11.14 2.91 3.10
CA GLU A 91 10.30 3.78 2.27
C GLU A 91 8.79 3.48 2.44
N GLY A 92 8.39 2.56 3.33
CA GLY A 92 6.99 2.23 3.61
C GLY A 92 6.20 1.78 2.37
N ARG A 93 6.89 1.11 1.44
CA ARG A 93 6.38 0.87 0.08
C ARG A 93 5.45 -0.32 -0.02
N ILE A 94 5.45 -1.20 0.98
CA ILE A 94 4.66 -2.42 0.98
C ILE A 94 3.93 -2.56 2.30
N LEU A 95 2.67 -2.96 2.24
CA LEU A 95 1.92 -3.44 3.39
C LEU A 95 1.15 -4.68 2.98
N THR A 96 1.27 -5.73 3.79
CA THR A 96 0.59 -7.00 3.56
C THR A 96 -0.47 -7.23 4.64
N ALA A 97 -1.71 -7.45 4.23
CA ALA A 97 -2.78 -7.94 5.07
C ALA A 97 -3.02 -9.43 4.76
N THR A 98 -2.81 -10.28 5.76
CA THR A 98 -3.06 -11.72 5.66
C THR A 98 -4.46 -12.01 6.19
N PHE A 99 -5.32 -12.48 5.31
CA PHE A 99 -6.65 -12.98 5.65
C PHE A 99 -6.63 -14.50 5.82
N LYS A 100 -7.78 -15.06 6.17
CA LYS A 100 -7.92 -16.51 6.34
C LYS A 100 -7.56 -17.28 5.07
N ASP A 101 -8.01 -16.79 3.91
CA ASP A 101 -7.92 -17.55 2.65
C ASP A 101 -6.92 -16.98 1.64
N TYR A 102 -6.40 -15.77 1.84
CA TYR A 102 -5.50 -15.09 0.89
C TYR A 102 -4.61 -14.05 1.58
N HIS A 103 -3.55 -13.63 0.88
CA HIS A 103 -2.78 -12.43 1.20
C HIS A 103 -3.20 -11.29 0.26
N LEU A 104 -3.38 -10.10 0.82
CA LEU A 104 -3.49 -8.85 0.07
C LEU A 104 -2.23 -8.03 0.28
N VAL A 105 -1.59 -7.64 -0.81
CA VAL A 105 -0.40 -6.79 -0.79
C VAL A 105 -0.74 -5.49 -1.48
N THR A 106 -0.54 -4.35 -0.81
CA THR A 106 -0.45 -3.05 -1.47
C THR A 106 1.02 -2.71 -1.70
N ALA A 107 1.40 -2.35 -2.92
CA ALA A 107 2.76 -2.00 -3.29
C ALA A 107 2.83 -0.66 -4.02
N TYR A 108 3.73 0.21 -3.56
CA TYR A 108 4.17 1.39 -4.29
C TYR A 108 5.57 1.17 -4.83
N VAL A 109 5.66 0.69 -6.07
CA VAL A 109 6.91 0.30 -6.69
C VAL A 109 7.76 1.55 -7.00
N PRO A 110 9.07 1.56 -6.72
CA PRO A 110 9.93 2.72 -7.01
C PRO A 110 9.88 3.12 -8.49
N ASN A 111 9.72 4.42 -8.76
CA ASN A 111 9.95 4.95 -10.10
C ASN A 111 11.46 4.97 -10.41
N ALA A 112 11.85 4.71 -11.67
CA ALA A 112 13.25 4.78 -12.11
C ALA A 112 13.84 6.21 -12.05
N GLY A 113 12.99 7.22 -11.85
CA GLY A 113 13.35 8.63 -11.77
C GLY A 113 13.60 9.26 -13.13
N ARG A 114 13.59 10.60 -13.16
CA ARG A 114 13.98 11.36 -14.35
C ARG A 114 15.42 10.99 -14.71
N GLY A 115 15.66 10.65 -15.97
CA GLY A 115 16.99 10.23 -16.44
C GLY A 115 17.42 8.85 -15.93
N LEU A 116 16.50 8.04 -15.41
CA LEU A 116 16.74 6.64 -15.01
C LEU A 116 17.76 6.47 -13.87
N VAL A 117 17.93 7.49 -13.04
CA VAL A 117 18.90 7.53 -11.92
C VAL A 117 18.69 6.42 -10.87
N ARG A 118 17.48 5.84 -10.79
CA ARG A 118 17.16 4.71 -9.89
C ARG A 118 16.94 3.39 -10.64
N LEU A 119 17.27 3.29 -11.92
CA LEU A 119 16.96 2.10 -12.71
C LEU A 119 17.61 0.82 -12.15
N GLU A 120 18.87 0.89 -11.73
CA GLU A 120 19.55 -0.29 -11.17
C GLU A 120 18.92 -0.73 -9.84
N TYR A 121 18.57 0.22 -8.98
CA TYR A 121 17.81 -0.06 -7.77
C TYR A 121 16.44 -0.69 -8.09
N ARG A 122 15.71 -0.14 -9.08
CA ARG A 122 14.42 -0.65 -9.52
C ARG A 122 14.51 -2.09 -10.03
N LYS A 123 15.51 -2.42 -10.85
CA LYS A 123 15.73 -3.80 -11.32
C LYS A 123 15.90 -4.78 -10.17
N LYS A 124 16.70 -4.42 -9.17
CA LYS A 124 16.88 -5.24 -7.97
C LYS A 124 15.56 -5.38 -7.20
N TRP A 125 14.89 -4.25 -6.96
CA TRP A 125 13.64 -4.20 -6.23
C TRP A 125 12.54 -5.06 -6.88
N ASP A 126 12.42 -5.08 -8.21
CA ASP A 126 11.44 -5.91 -8.91
C ASP A 126 11.72 -7.41 -8.74
N VAL A 127 12.99 -7.82 -8.79
CA VAL A 127 13.40 -9.21 -8.55
C VAL A 127 13.08 -9.63 -7.13
N ASP A 128 13.31 -8.76 -6.16
CA ASP A 128 13.10 -9.07 -4.76
C ASP A 128 11.60 -9.00 -4.36
N LEU A 129 10.81 -8.11 -4.98
CA LEU A 129 9.35 -8.14 -4.90
C LEU A 129 8.81 -9.47 -5.43
N LEU A 130 9.26 -9.93 -6.60
CA LEU A 130 8.79 -11.20 -7.16
C LEU A 130 9.08 -12.37 -6.21
N LYS A 131 10.30 -12.44 -5.65
CA LYS A 131 10.65 -13.48 -4.66
C LYS A 131 9.75 -13.39 -3.42
N PHE A 132 9.51 -12.19 -2.91
CA PHE A 132 8.62 -11.95 -1.77
C PHE A 132 7.20 -12.45 -2.04
N LEU A 133 6.61 -12.07 -3.18
CA LEU A 133 5.26 -12.49 -3.57
C LEU A 133 5.18 -14.01 -3.78
N LYS A 134 6.19 -14.62 -4.39
CA LYS A 134 6.26 -16.09 -4.55
C LYS A 134 6.38 -16.83 -3.23
N LYS A 135 7.05 -16.24 -2.24
CA LYS A 135 7.09 -16.79 -0.87
C LYS A 135 5.70 -16.75 -0.22
N LEU A 136 4.98 -15.64 -0.34
CA LEU A 136 3.59 -15.56 0.16
C LEU A 136 2.67 -16.54 -0.57
N GLU A 137 2.80 -16.66 -1.89
CA GLU A 137 2.01 -17.57 -2.73
C GLU A 137 2.17 -19.05 -2.34
N SER A 138 3.30 -19.41 -1.72
CA SER A 138 3.51 -20.77 -1.20
C SER A 138 2.63 -21.14 0.01
N ASP A 139 2.09 -20.15 0.72
CA ASP A 139 1.12 -20.33 1.81
C ASP A 139 -0.32 -20.22 1.28
N LYS A 140 -0.67 -19.10 0.66
CA LYS A 140 -2.02 -18.79 0.16
C LYS A 140 -1.99 -17.96 -1.12
N PRO A 141 -3.08 -17.94 -1.91
CA PRO A 141 -3.20 -17.02 -3.04
C PRO A 141 -2.89 -15.57 -2.66
N VAL A 142 -2.21 -14.86 -3.55
CA VAL A 142 -1.80 -13.47 -3.35
C VAL A 142 -2.53 -12.55 -4.31
N ILE A 143 -3.14 -11.51 -3.77
CA ILE A 143 -3.70 -10.39 -4.53
C ILE A 143 -2.73 -9.21 -4.39
N LEU A 144 -2.09 -8.83 -5.50
CA LEU A 144 -1.25 -7.63 -5.55
C LEU A 144 -2.08 -6.44 -6.06
N CYS A 145 -2.21 -5.43 -5.22
CA CYS A 145 -2.68 -4.10 -5.57
C CYS A 145 -1.48 -3.14 -5.57
N GLY A 146 -1.46 -2.16 -6.47
CA GLY A 146 -0.40 -1.18 -6.41
C GLY A 146 -0.28 -0.26 -7.59
N ASP A 147 0.61 0.71 -7.41
CA ASP A 147 1.19 1.49 -8.50
C ASP A 147 2.56 0.88 -8.83
N LEU A 148 2.62 0.24 -10.00
CA LEU A 148 3.79 -0.50 -10.46
C LEU A 148 4.82 0.38 -11.19
N ASN A 149 4.50 1.66 -11.45
CA ASN A 149 5.36 2.57 -12.21
C ASN A 149 5.88 1.96 -13.54
N VAL A 150 5.05 1.19 -14.24
CA VAL A 150 5.36 0.55 -15.52
C VAL A 150 4.07 0.36 -16.33
N ALA A 151 4.19 0.40 -17.65
CA ALA A 151 3.15 -0.02 -18.59
C ALA A 151 3.70 -1.22 -19.38
N HIS A 152 2.86 -2.24 -19.60
CA HIS A 152 3.21 -3.45 -20.35
C HIS A 152 2.66 -3.38 -21.77
#